data_AF-A0A952RLA8-F1
#
_entry.id   AF-A0A952RLA8-F1
#
_cell.length_a   1.000
_cell.length_b   1.000
_cell.length_c   1.000
_cell.angle_alpha   90.00
_cell.angle_beta   90.00
_cell.angle_gamma   90.00
#
_symmetry.space_group_name_H-M   'P 1'
#
loop_
_entity.id
_entity.type
_entity.pdbx_description
1 polymer ?
#
loop_
_entity_poly.entity_id
_entity_poly.type
_entity_poly.pdbx_seq_one_letter_code
_entity_poly.pdbx_strand_id
1 'polypeptide(L)'
;MGHDVDQKAIRNTTGLDFIMSGHNHTVVNPPQEIRDCSSDENNPGFVWTIDPNQKIDPAFTPPDDADPALAGPAGDLDPVNHPWAFKRPCKPRRVVLAASGAFAKYVGRMDVVLTNDPVRGSPTGEYDADGDGKPDYDPINGFEIQQLKFQVFPIDATIPEDPVIHDMLVPYQRVLDVAADLDILVGYSPSGSRRSSTNGGDSPLGNVVGTSIWLRLGIQTDFSMTNTTGIRADMNPGVTSLEQMYNIFPFDNSIAKMQLSGTEVQELFDFSARRSAQRGCTSQVQIAGARVRLNCTGCQRLEIPCTDDGPCVAAGRDACDVAKGRCVVRCQKGEEDPCPIRLKGSTCDTEAGQCEIPACAEQVYIGTTNTICQSDAQCSDDPSKPLPGSCARGEGKVNGLCLANIKPTNLYELATSIYLAQGGSGFRVLQRNTTQFDTKIQQRDALIDYLRAGRPCGYDAANGTADGLKSCSADADCEDPTFVCACTGHSKQDDAGLCVTEGTCDSGNGRCVKRDCRQSAADFHLQRCRGLPAERVEACKTPLNACALGGEECKILSCIDASLGSLSDGRVEMIGR
;
A
#
# COMPACT_ATOMS: atom_id res chain seq x y z
N MET A 1 -12.59 -1.76 8.25
CA MET A 1 -13.72 -1.71 7.30
C MET A 1 -13.19 -2.21 5.96
N GLY A 2 -14.02 -2.84 5.15
CA GLY A 2 -13.62 -3.48 3.89
C GLY A 2 -13.80 -4.99 3.91
N HIS A 3 -13.14 -5.69 2.99
CA HIS A 3 -13.41 -7.11 2.69
C HIS A 3 -13.44 -8.03 3.91
N ASP A 4 -12.45 -7.95 4.81
CA ASP A 4 -12.38 -8.75 6.04
C ASP A 4 -13.51 -8.43 7.03
N VAL A 5 -13.90 -7.16 7.10
CA VAL A 5 -15.04 -6.71 7.92
C VAL A 5 -16.35 -7.17 7.31
N ASP A 6 -16.49 -7.15 5.98
CA ASP A 6 -17.67 -7.62 5.28
C ASP A 6 -17.84 -9.14 5.48
N GLN A 7 -16.76 -9.91 5.40
CA GLN A 7 -16.76 -11.34 5.73
C GLN A 7 -17.17 -11.60 7.19
N LYS A 8 -16.63 -10.83 8.14
CA LYS A 8 -17.02 -10.91 9.56
C LYS A 8 -18.47 -10.51 9.79
N ALA A 9 -18.96 -9.48 9.09
CA ALA A 9 -20.34 -9.06 9.17
C ALA A 9 -21.27 -10.18 8.71
N ILE A 10 -20.96 -10.89 7.62
CA ILE A 10 -21.74 -12.06 7.20
C ILE A 10 -21.76 -13.12 8.30
N ARG A 11 -20.59 -13.55 8.79
CA ARG A 11 -20.49 -14.64 9.79
C ARG A 11 -21.21 -14.31 11.10
N ASN A 12 -21.13 -13.06 11.54
CA ASN A 12 -21.64 -12.62 12.84
C ASN A 12 -23.08 -12.06 12.78
N THR A 13 -23.74 -12.11 11.63
CA THR A 13 -25.13 -11.68 11.49
C THR A 13 -25.96 -12.80 10.87
N THR A 14 -27.27 -12.57 10.77
CA THR A 14 -28.17 -13.45 10.02
C THR A 14 -29.22 -12.60 9.32
N GLY A 15 -29.68 -13.07 8.16
CA GLY A 15 -30.69 -12.38 7.37
C GLY A 15 -30.14 -11.53 6.21
N LEU A 16 -28.84 -11.60 5.95
CA LEU A 16 -28.23 -10.95 4.79
C LEU A 16 -28.30 -11.89 3.58
N ASP A 17 -28.78 -11.42 2.43
CA ASP A 17 -28.74 -12.20 1.18
C ASP A 17 -27.44 -11.96 0.40
N PHE A 18 -26.97 -10.71 0.39
CA PHE A 18 -25.71 -10.32 -0.25
C PHE A 18 -25.10 -9.05 0.35
N ILE A 19 -23.80 -8.85 0.14
CA ILE A 19 -23.05 -7.62 0.46
C ILE A 19 -22.32 -7.13 -0.80
N MET A 20 -22.50 -5.85 -1.12
CA MET A 20 -21.67 -5.11 -2.08
C MET A 20 -20.51 -4.45 -1.32
N SER A 21 -19.35 -5.10 -1.36
CA SER A 21 -18.15 -4.70 -0.62
C SER A 21 -17.48 -3.46 -1.23
N GLY A 22 -16.73 -2.73 -0.40
CA GLY A 22 -15.98 -1.53 -0.75
C GLY A 22 -14.72 -1.35 0.11
N HIS A 23 -14.22 -0.11 0.20
CA HIS A 23 -13.06 0.31 1.02
C HIS A 23 -11.69 -0.27 0.61
N ASN A 24 -11.57 -1.56 0.32
CA ASN A 24 -10.30 -2.23 0.00
C ASN A 24 -9.90 -2.11 -1.47
N HIS A 25 -10.75 -1.52 -2.32
CA HIS A 25 -10.52 -1.31 -3.75
C HIS A 25 -10.27 -2.61 -4.54
N THR A 26 -10.83 -3.73 -4.07
CA THR A 26 -10.68 -5.06 -4.68
C THR A 26 -11.82 -5.36 -5.63
N VAL A 27 -11.52 -6.13 -6.69
CA VAL A 27 -12.55 -6.77 -7.52
C VAL A 27 -12.78 -8.17 -6.96
N VAL A 28 -14.01 -8.50 -6.59
CA VAL A 28 -14.41 -9.83 -6.14
C VAL A 28 -15.32 -10.42 -7.21
N ASN A 29 -14.70 -11.07 -8.19
CA ASN A 29 -15.35 -11.70 -9.33
C ASN A 29 -14.61 -13.01 -9.70
N PRO A 30 -15.24 -14.19 -9.61
CA PRO A 30 -16.64 -14.42 -9.21
C PRO A 30 -16.91 -13.99 -7.76
N PRO A 31 -18.17 -13.70 -7.40
CA PRO A 31 -18.55 -13.40 -6.02
C PRO A 31 -18.14 -14.51 -5.06
N GLN A 32 -17.80 -14.13 -3.83
CA GLN A 32 -17.58 -15.06 -2.74
C GLN A 32 -18.92 -15.49 -2.14
N GLU A 33 -19.02 -16.75 -1.74
CA GLU A 33 -20.16 -17.27 -0.99
C GLU A 33 -19.68 -17.60 0.43
N ILE A 34 -20.36 -17.04 1.43
CA ILE A 34 -20.01 -17.20 2.84
C ILE A 34 -21.30 -17.54 3.58
N ARG A 35 -21.24 -18.50 4.52
CA ARG A 35 -22.40 -18.81 5.36
C ARG A 35 -22.56 -17.72 6.43
N ASP A 36 -23.75 -17.14 6.56
CA ASP A 36 -24.08 -16.36 7.77
C ASP A 36 -24.26 -17.28 8.98
N CYS A 37 -24.56 -16.72 10.15
CA CYS A 37 -24.81 -17.51 11.36
C CYS A 37 -23.66 -18.50 11.69
N SER A 38 -22.43 -18.07 11.43
CA SER A 38 -21.22 -18.88 11.52
C SER A 38 -20.12 -18.15 12.27
N SER A 39 -20.51 -17.42 13.32
CA SER A 39 -19.56 -16.66 14.16
C SER A 39 -18.48 -17.55 14.79
N ASP A 40 -18.83 -18.81 15.07
CA ASP A 40 -17.88 -19.90 15.34
C ASP A 40 -17.82 -20.82 14.12
N GLU A 41 -16.66 -20.88 13.46
CA GLU A 41 -16.44 -21.74 12.29
C GLU A 41 -16.55 -23.23 12.62
N ASN A 42 -16.31 -23.62 13.88
CA ASN A 42 -16.40 -25.02 14.33
C ASN A 42 -17.82 -25.39 14.79
N ASN A 43 -18.61 -24.41 15.23
CA ASN A 43 -19.97 -24.60 15.75
C ASN A 43 -20.94 -23.56 15.15
N PRO A 44 -21.25 -23.63 13.84
CA PRO A 44 -22.22 -22.73 13.23
C PRO A 44 -23.65 -22.98 13.75
N GLY A 45 -24.54 -22.01 13.60
CA GLY A 45 -25.95 -22.11 14.02
C GLY A 45 -26.39 -21.09 15.09
N PHE A 46 -25.56 -20.10 15.39
CA PHE A 46 -25.95 -18.95 16.19
C PHE A 46 -25.20 -17.68 15.79
N VAL A 47 -25.70 -16.55 16.26
CA VAL A 47 -24.98 -15.27 16.29
C VAL A 47 -25.03 -14.68 17.68
N TRP A 48 -23.99 -13.95 18.05
CA TRP A 48 -23.97 -13.16 19.27
C TRP A 48 -24.79 -11.88 19.10
N THR A 49 -25.74 -11.64 20.00
CA THR A 49 -26.62 -10.46 19.96
C THR A 49 -26.79 -9.85 21.34
N ILE A 50 -27.07 -8.56 21.42
CA ILE A 50 -27.29 -7.86 22.70
C ILE A 50 -28.71 -7.30 22.65
N ASP A 51 -29.44 -7.30 23.77
CA ASP A 51 -30.73 -6.62 23.82
C ASP A 51 -30.52 -5.12 23.60
N PRO A 52 -31.03 -4.53 22.50
CA PRO A 52 -30.79 -3.13 22.17
C PRO A 52 -31.42 -2.16 23.17
N ASN A 53 -32.34 -2.63 24.03
CA ASN A 53 -32.97 -1.83 25.08
C ASN A 53 -32.32 -2.02 26.45
N GLN A 54 -31.34 -2.92 26.57
CA GLN A 54 -30.64 -3.15 27.82
C GLN A 54 -29.77 -1.93 28.14
N LYS A 55 -30.02 -1.32 29.30
CA LYS A 55 -29.17 -0.24 29.81
C LYS A 55 -27.85 -0.84 30.28
N ILE A 56 -26.84 -0.74 29.44
CA ILE A 56 -25.48 -1.16 29.76
C ILE A 56 -24.84 -0.10 30.64
N ASP A 57 -24.42 -0.48 31.85
CA ASP A 57 -23.56 0.35 32.69
C ASP A 57 -22.09 0.09 32.32
N PRO A 58 -21.40 1.03 31.64
CA PRO A 58 -20.02 0.83 31.21
C PRO A 58 -19.02 0.76 32.37
N ALA A 59 -19.45 1.06 33.61
CA ALA A 59 -18.62 0.92 34.80
C ALA A 59 -18.69 -0.48 35.45
N PHE A 60 -19.60 -1.34 34.99
CA PHE A 60 -19.73 -2.70 35.51
C PHE A 60 -18.72 -3.62 34.83
N THR A 61 -17.81 -4.20 35.61
CA THR A 61 -16.88 -5.22 35.12
C THR A 61 -17.69 -6.41 34.61
N PRO A 62 -17.47 -6.85 33.37
CA PRO A 62 -17.99 -8.12 32.85
C PRO A 62 -17.85 -9.26 33.86
N PRO A 63 -18.81 -10.19 33.99
CA PRO A 63 -18.59 -11.37 34.81
C PRO A 63 -17.37 -12.15 34.27
N ASP A 64 -16.41 -12.44 35.14
CA ASP A 64 -15.27 -13.29 34.80
C ASP A 64 -15.72 -14.73 34.63
N ASP A 65 -15.20 -15.36 33.59
CA ASP A 65 -15.44 -16.76 33.31
C ASP A 65 -14.52 -17.67 34.13
N ALA A 66 -15.10 -18.47 35.04
CA ALA A 66 -14.40 -19.53 35.79
C ALA A 66 -14.75 -20.95 35.28
N ASP A 67 -15.70 -21.03 34.33
CA ASP A 67 -16.06 -22.04 33.33
C ASP A 67 -15.19 -21.98 32.08
N PRO A 68 -14.07 -22.71 31.98
CA PRO A 68 -13.09 -22.67 30.89
C PRO A 68 -13.58 -22.66 29.43
N ALA A 69 -14.88 -22.80 29.17
CA ALA A 69 -15.51 -22.47 27.90
C ALA A 69 -16.95 -21.86 28.01
N LEU A 70 -17.16 -20.69 28.67
CA LEU A 70 -18.28 -19.71 28.46
C LEU A 70 -19.20 -19.35 29.65
N ALA A 71 -18.77 -19.24 30.91
CA ALA A 71 -19.66 -18.89 32.03
C ALA A 71 -19.91 -17.37 32.26
N GLY A 72 -21.07 -16.91 31.77
CA GLY A 72 -22.02 -16.07 32.50
C GLY A 72 -23.26 -16.90 32.89
N PRO A 73 -24.33 -16.34 33.52
CA PRO A 73 -25.45 -17.14 34.01
C PRO A 73 -26.18 -17.85 32.85
N ALA A 74 -25.93 -19.15 32.71
CA ALA A 74 -26.20 -20.01 31.54
C ALA A 74 -25.24 -19.70 30.36
N GLY A 75 -24.62 -20.74 29.77
CA GLY A 75 -23.59 -20.71 28.70
C GLY A 75 -24.03 -20.15 27.34
N ASP A 76 -24.92 -19.17 27.39
CA ASP A 76 -25.51 -18.43 26.30
C ASP A 76 -24.86 -17.06 26.12
N LEU A 77 -23.91 -16.59 26.96
CA LEU A 77 -23.27 -15.27 26.80
C LEU A 77 -21.88 -15.34 26.13
N ASP A 78 -21.44 -14.26 25.45
CA ASP A 78 -20.14 -14.15 24.76
C ASP A 78 -19.06 -13.48 25.64
N PRO A 79 -18.32 -14.22 26.48
CA PRO A 79 -17.28 -13.62 27.30
C PRO A 79 -16.08 -13.13 26.49
N VAL A 80 -15.93 -13.56 25.23
CA VAL A 80 -14.75 -13.26 24.39
C VAL A 80 -14.92 -11.95 23.65
N ASN A 81 -16.07 -11.72 23.01
CA ASN A 81 -16.30 -10.52 22.22
C ASN A 81 -17.18 -9.49 22.91
N HIS A 82 -18.16 -9.92 23.74
CA HIS A 82 -19.04 -8.99 24.44
C HIS A 82 -19.86 -9.63 25.59
N PRO A 83 -19.63 -9.27 26.85
CA PRO A 83 -20.10 -10.02 28.02
C PRO A 83 -21.61 -9.96 28.29
N TRP A 84 -22.33 -9.08 27.62
CA TRP A 84 -23.80 -9.03 27.62
C TRP A 84 -24.43 -9.52 26.32
N ALA A 85 -23.63 -10.02 25.38
CA ALA A 85 -24.17 -10.62 24.17
C ALA A 85 -24.59 -12.05 24.45
N PHE A 86 -25.81 -12.44 24.07
CA PHE A 86 -26.33 -13.79 24.15
C PHE A 86 -26.36 -14.49 22.79
N LYS A 87 -26.33 -15.83 22.77
CA LYS A 87 -26.50 -16.66 21.58
C LYS A 87 -27.93 -16.53 21.11
N ARG A 88 -28.11 -15.98 19.91
CA ARG A 88 -29.35 -16.08 19.17
C ARG A 88 -29.20 -17.21 18.15
N PRO A 89 -29.91 -18.33 18.32
CA PRO A 89 -29.91 -19.41 17.33
C PRO A 89 -30.37 -18.89 15.98
N CYS A 90 -29.76 -19.39 14.92
CA CYS A 90 -30.15 -19.14 13.55
C CYS A 90 -29.78 -20.33 12.67
N LYS A 91 -30.36 -20.41 11.48
CA LYS A 91 -29.96 -21.38 10.47
C LYS A 91 -28.91 -20.72 9.56
N PRO A 92 -27.72 -21.31 9.35
CA PRO A 92 -26.75 -20.78 8.40
C PRO A 92 -27.34 -20.69 7.00
N ARG A 93 -27.12 -19.57 6.33
CA ARG A 93 -27.59 -19.28 4.97
C ARG A 93 -26.43 -18.86 4.09
N ARG A 94 -26.52 -19.15 2.80
CA ARG A 94 -25.55 -18.66 1.82
C ARG A 94 -25.75 -17.17 1.58
N VAL A 95 -24.71 -16.38 1.86
CA VAL A 95 -24.64 -14.94 1.58
C VAL A 95 -23.60 -14.68 0.52
N VAL A 96 -23.95 -13.86 -0.46
CA VAL A 96 -23.04 -13.53 -1.58
C VAL A 96 -22.32 -12.21 -1.34
N LEU A 97 -21.01 -12.21 -1.46
CA LEU A 97 -20.16 -11.03 -1.33
C LEU A 97 -19.49 -10.71 -2.67
N ALA A 98 -19.74 -9.52 -3.19
CA ALA A 98 -19.21 -9.05 -4.46
C ALA A 98 -18.59 -7.65 -4.35
N ALA A 99 -17.65 -7.32 -5.22
CA ALA A 99 -17.01 -6.00 -5.27
C ALA A 99 -16.56 -5.67 -6.70
N SER A 100 -16.71 -4.41 -7.12
CA SER A 100 -16.37 -3.95 -8.47
C SER A 100 -15.10 -3.07 -8.52
N GLY A 101 -14.20 -3.18 -7.54
CA GLY A 101 -12.94 -2.44 -7.52
C GLY A 101 -13.10 -0.99 -7.04
N ALA A 102 -12.42 -0.06 -7.71
CA ALA A 102 -12.40 1.36 -7.33
C ALA A 102 -12.21 2.26 -8.56
N PHE A 103 -12.35 3.57 -8.32
CA PHE A 103 -12.12 4.64 -9.31
C PHE A 103 -13.02 4.57 -10.54
N ALA A 104 -14.20 3.96 -10.40
CA ALA A 104 -15.14 3.73 -11.50
C ALA A 104 -14.51 3.02 -12.72
N LYS A 105 -13.42 2.26 -12.55
CA LYS A 105 -12.85 1.44 -13.64
C LYS A 105 -13.80 0.36 -14.10
N TYR A 106 -14.72 -0.04 -13.22
CA TYR A 106 -15.75 -1.01 -13.52
C TYR A 106 -17.09 -0.63 -12.91
N VAL A 107 -18.16 -1.05 -13.58
CA VAL A 107 -19.51 -1.10 -13.02
C VAL A 107 -19.83 -2.57 -12.73
N GLY A 108 -20.03 -2.88 -11.45
CA GLY A 108 -20.55 -4.20 -11.04
C GLY A 108 -22.06 -4.27 -11.25
N ARG A 109 -22.52 -5.33 -11.92
CA ARG A 109 -23.94 -5.65 -12.07
C ARG A 109 -24.22 -7.02 -11.47
N MET A 110 -25.18 -7.08 -10.56
CA MET A 110 -25.67 -8.32 -9.98
C MET A 110 -27.12 -8.53 -10.39
N ASP A 111 -27.38 -9.57 -11.19
CA ASP A 111 -28.71 -10.04 -11.50
C ASP A 111 -29.06 -11.18 -10.51
N VAL A 112 -30.13 -11.02 -9.74
CA VAL A 112 -30.58 -12.00 -8.74
C VAL A 112 -32.00 -12.46 -9.03
N VAL A 113 -32.24 -13.76 -8.84
CA VAL A 113 -33.59 -14.35 -8.83
C VAL A 113 -33.89 -14.77 -7.40
N LEU A 114 -34.93 -14.18 -6.84
CA LEU A 114 -35.36 -14.42 -5.48
C LEU A 114 -36.62 -15.30 -5.46
N THR A 115 -36.70 -16.20 -4.49
CA THR A 115 -37.88 -17.04 -4.26
C THR A 115 -38.27 -17.03 -2.79
N ASN A 116 -39.56 -16.96 -2.53
CA ASN A 116 -40.16 -17.18 -1.21
C ASN A 116 -41.02 -18.47 -1.20
N ASP A 117 -40.91 -19.29 -2.25
CA ASP A 117 -41.50 -20.62 -2.31
C ASP A 117 -40.69 -21.56 -1.42
N PRO A 118 -41.26 -22.08 -0.30
CA PRO A 118 -40.56 -22.97 0.62
C PRO A 118 -40.03 -24.26 -0.01
N VAL A 119 -40.50 -24.63 -1.21
CA VAL A 119 -40.05 -25.82 -1.95
C VAL A 119 -38.81 -25.51 -2.82
N ARG A 120 -38.63 -24.25 -3.21
CA ARG A 120 -37.56 -23.81 -4.12
C ARG A 120 -36.49 -22.97 -3.45
N GLY A 121 -36.84 -22.30 -2.35
CA GLY A 121 -35.91 -21.55 -1.53
C GLY A 121 -35.16 -22.53 -0.65
N SER A 122 -33.87 -22.70 -0.91
CA SER A 122 -32.96 -23.43 -0.03
C SER A 122 -31.81 -22.49 0.33
N PRO A 123 -31.80 -21.94 1.56
CA PRO A 123 -30.73 -21.07 2.01
C PRO A 123 -29.35 -21.73 1.98
N THR A 124 -29.25 -23.05 2.23
CA THR A 124 -27.98 -23.80 2.26
C THR A 124 -27.70 -24.63 1.00
N GLY A 125 -28.71 -24.94 0.20
CA GLY A 125 -28.62 -25.89 -0.92
C GLY A 125 -28.54 -27.37 -0.49
N GLU A 126 -28.76 -27.68 0.79
CA GLU A 126 -28.70 -29.04 1.33
C GLU A 126 -30.09 -29.73 1.34
N TYR A 127 -30.11 -31.06 1.22
CA TYR A 127 -31.35 -31.86 1.22
C TYR A 127 -31.83 -32.11 2.65
N ASP A 128 -33.11 -31.78 2.90
CA ASP A 128 -33.97 -32.05 4.07
C ASP A 128 -33.40 -33.00 5.15
N ALA A 129 -32.76 -32.42 6.19
CA ALA A 129 -32.20 -33.15 7.32
C ALA A 129 -33.25 -33.43 8.42
N ASP A 130 -34.38 -32.72 8.43
CA ASP A 130 -35.46 -32.79 9.41
C ASP A 130 -36.69 -33.60 8.95
N GLY A 131 -36.71 -34.05 7.69
CA GLY A 131 -37.71 -34.95 7.11
C GLY A 131 -39.08 -34.30 6.86
N ASP A 132 -39.13 -32.97 6.76
CA ASP A 132 -40.38 -32.20 6.68
C ASP A 132 -40.85 -31.89 5.23
N GLY A 133 -40.06 -32.32 4.23
CA GLY A 133 -40.32 -32.12 2.81
C GLY A 133 -40.00 -30.72 2.30
N LYS A 134 -39.30 -29.88 3.07
CA LYS A 134 -38.90 -28.52 2.68
C LYS A 134 -37.38 -28.39 2.82
N PRO A 135 -36.66 -27.98 1.76
CA PRO A 135 -35.24 -27.68 1.89
C PRO A 135 -35.06 -26.44 2.78
N ASP A 136 -34.78 -26.62 4.07
CA ASP A 136 -34.22 -25.69 5.05
C ASP A 136 -34.76 -24.23 5.14
N TYR A 137 -35.85 -23.93 4.45
CA TYR A 137 -36.45 -22.61 4.29
C TYR A 137 -37.14 -22.13 5.58
N ASP A 138 -36.76 -20.93 6.03
CA ASP A 138 -37.45 -20.24 7.13
C ASP A 138 -38.33 -19.10 6.57
N PRO A 139 -39.66 -19.14 6.77
CA PRO A 139 -40.55 -18.04 6.37
C PRO A 139 -40.18 -16.67 6.96
N ILE A 140 -39.44 -16.62 8.07
CA ILE A 140 -38.95 -15.37 8.67
C ILE A 140 -37.89 -14.70 7.77
N ASN A 141 -37.12 -15.48 7.00
CA ASN A 141 -36.12 -14.95 6.06
C ASN A 141 -36.77 -14.26 4.84
N GLY A 142 -38.00 -14.63 4.51
CA GLY A 142 -38.75 -14.02 3.41
C GLY A 142 -38.30 -14.51 2.03
N PHE A 143 -37.18 -14.03 1.50
CA PHE A 143 -36.71 -14.38 0.16
C PHE A 143 -35.33 -15.05 0.22
N GLU A 144 -35.12 -16.02 -0.67
CA GLU A 144 -33.84 -16.71 -0.84
C GLU A 144 -33.32 -16.57 -2.27
N ILE A 145 -32.00 -16.44 -2.43
CA ILE A 145 -31.35 -16.38 -3.75
C ILE A 145 -31.39 -17.76 -4.40
N GLN A 146 -32.17 -17.89 -5.47
CA GLN A 146 -32.24 -19.09 -6.29
C GLN A 146 -31.14 -19.12 -7.36
N GLN A 147 -30.94 -17.98 -8.02
CA GLN A 147 -29.92 -17.81 -9.05
C GLN A 147 -29.26 -16.45 -8.90
N LEU A 148 -27.96 -16.41 -9.20
CA LEU A 148 -27.16 -15.19 -9.14
C LEU A 148 -26.20 -15.17 -10.32
N LYS A 149 -26.13 -14.01 -10.97
CA LYS A 149 -25.13 -13.70 -11.99
C LYS A 149 -24.53 -12.35 -11.67
N PHE A 150 -23.23 -12.34 -11.38
CA PHE A 150 -22.48 -11.11 -11.21
C PHE A 150 -21.54 -10.92 -12.40
N GLN A 151 -21.53 -9.72 -12.96
CA GLN A 151 -20.63 -9.33 -14.03
C GLN A 151 -20.06 -7.96 -13.74
N VAL A 152 -18.77 -7.81 -14.06
CA VAL A 152 -18.04 -6.57 -13.88
C VAL A 152 -17.77 -6.00 -15.26
N PHE A 153 -18.37 -4.86 -15.57
CA PHE A 153 -18.27 -4.19 -16.87
C PHE A 153 -17.12 -3.19 -16.83
N PRO A 154 -16.05 -3.35 -17.63
CA PRO A 154 -14.99 -2.35 -17.71
C PRO A 154 -15.54 -1.06 -18.31
N ILE A 155 -15.18 0.08 -17.71
CA ILE A 155 -15.38 1.40 -18.32
C ILE A 155 -14.09 1.71 -19.07
N ASP A 156 -14.13 1.54 -20.39
CA ASP A 156 -13.02 1.78 -21.31
C ASP A 156 -13.49 2.52 -22.57
N ALA A 157 -12.59 2.75 -23.51
CA ALA A 157 -12.85 3.49 -24.75
C ALA A 157 -13.88 2.83 -25.68
N THR A 158 -14.34 1.61 -25.40
CA THR A 158 -15.40 0.95 -26.19
C THR A 158 -16.80 1.45 -25.83
N ILE A 159 -16.96 2.10 -24.68
CA ILE A 159 -18.23 2.68 -24.23
C ILE A 159 -18.18 4.19 -24.51
N PRO A 160 -19.06 4.73 -25.37
CA PRO A 160 -19.08 6.16 -25.65
C PRO A 160 -19.51 6.97 -24.42
N GLU A 161 -18.92 8.15 -24.24
CA GLU A 161 -19.34 9.08 -23.20
C GLU A 161 -20.76 9.58 -23.43
N ASP A 162 -21.53 9.73 -22.35
CA ASP A 162 -22.86 10.33 -22.43
C ASP A 162 -22.73 11.84 -22.73
N PRO A 163 -23.34 12.36 -23.80
CA PRO A 163 -23.14 13.75 -24.22
C PRO A 163 -23.68 14.76 -23.21
N VAL A 164 -24.73 14.43 -22.44
CA VAL A 164 -25.30 15.33 -21.44
C VAL A 164 -24.36 15.47 -20.25
N ILE A 165 -23.80 14.35 -19.80
CA ILE A 165 -22.80 14.35 -18.72
C ILE A 165 -21.50 15.00 -19.19
N HIS A 166 -21.05 14.70 -20.42
CA HIS A 166 -19.87 15.32 -21.01
C HIS A 166 -20.01 16.85 -21.02
N ASP A 167 -21.08 17.38 -21.62
CA ASP A 167 -21.34 18.82 -21.69
C ASP A 167 -21.46 19.48 -20.32
N MET A 168 -22.00 18.77 -19.33
CA MET A 168 -22.04 19.22 -17.93
C MET A 168 -20.64 19.33 -17.32
N LEU A 169 -19.71 18.43 -17.66
CA LEU A 169 -18.35 18.38 -17.11
C LEU A 169 -17.36 19.31 -17.82
N VAL A 170 -17.59 19.64 -19.09
CA VAL A 170 -16.75 20.57 -19.89
C VAL A 170 -16.35 21.86 -19.14
N PRO A 171 -17.25 22.62 -18.47
CA PRO A 171 -16.84 23.82 -17.75
C PRO A 171 -15.89 23.54 -16.58
N TYR A 172 -16.04 22.40 -15.88
CA TYR A 172 -15.15 22.01 -14.79
C TYR A 172 -13.77 21.61 -15.32
N GLN A 173 -13.72 20.85 -16.41
CA GLN A 173 -12.49 20.49 -17.08
C GLN A 173 -11.69 21.74 -17.48
N ARG A 174 -12.34 22.72 -18.13
CA ARG A 174 -11.68 23.97 -18.54
C ARG A 174 -11.09 24.76 -17.37
N VAL A 175 -11.75 24.76 -16.21
CA VAL A 175 -11.21 25.41 -15.01
C VAL A 175 -9.97 24.67 -14.52
N LEU A 176 -9.97 23.34 -14.53
CA LEU A 176 -8.82 22.52 -14.14
C LEU A 176 -7.66 22.66 -15.14
N ASP A 177 -7.94 22.72 -16.44
CA ASP A 177 -6.93 22.93 -17.48
C ASP A 177 -6.14 24.24 -17.27
N VAL A 178 -6.83 25.29 -16.78
CA VAL A 178 -6.19 26.60 -16.51
C VAL A 178 -5.56 26.66 -15.12
N ALA A 179 -6.22 26.12 -14.10
CA ALA A 179 -5.79 26.27 -12.71
C ALA A 179 -4.68 25.29 -12.31
N ALA A 180 -4.70 24.08 -12.87
CA ALA A 180 -3.78 23.00 -12.51
C ALA A 180 -2.96 22.49 -13.69
N ASP A 181 -3.43 22.62 -14.93
CA ASP A 181 -2.78 22.13 -16.15
C ASP A 181 -2.30 20.67 -15.99
N LEU A 182 -3.29 19.78 -15.84
CA LEU A 182 -3.08 18.38 -15.49
C LEU A 182 -2.32 17.59 -16.57
N ASP A 183 -2.23 18.14 -17.78
CA ASP A 183 -1.55 17.55 -18.93
C ASP A 183 -0.02 17.74 -18.90
N ILE A 184 0.52 18.54 -17.98
CA ILE A 184 1.96 18.75 -17.89
C ILE A 184 2.66 17.41 -17.63
N LEU A 185 3.57 17.02 -18.52
CA LEU A 185 4.38 15.83 -18.34
C LEU A 185 5.46 16.05 -17.26
N VAL A 186 5.60 15.06 -16.38
CA VAL A 186 6.58 15.07 -15.26
C VAL A 186 7.70 14.04 -15.44
N GLY A 187 7.48 13.02 -16.25
CA GLY A 187 8.48 11.99 -16.56
C GLY A 187 7.93 10.92 -17.51
N TYR A 188 8.72 9.87 -17.74
CA TYR A 188 8.33 8.71 -18.54
C TYR A 188 8.69 7.42 -17.79
N SER A 189 7.71 6.55 -17.58
CA SER A 189 7.90 5.25 -16.93
C SER A 189 7.81 4.11 -17.94
N PRO A 190 8.91 3.44 -18.32
CA PRO A 190 8.89 2.39 -19.33
C PRO A 190 7.96 1.21 -18.99
N SER A 191 7.87 0.85 -17.72
CA SER A 191 7.14 -0.33 -17.23
C SER A 191 6.07 0.00 -16.18
N GLY A 192 5.85 1.28 -15.90
CA GLY A 192 5.09 1.72 -14.73
C GLY A 192 5.82 1.44 -13.42
N SER A 193 5.18 1.82 -12.31
CA SER A 193 5.69 1.62 -10.95
C SER A 193 4.54 1.27 -10.00
N ARG A 194 4.63 0.11 -9.35
CA ARG A 194 3.57 -0.41 -8.47
C ARG A 194 3.68 0.17 -7.07
N ARG A 195 2.54 0.53 -6.47
CA ARG A 195 2.41 1.02 -5.10
C ARG A 195 2.53 -0.08 -4.05
N SER A 196 2.32 -1.34 -4.43
CA SER A 196 2.37 -2.51 -3.56
C SER A 196 3.43 -3.50 -4.04
N SER A 197 4.09 -4.14 -3.09
CA SER A 197 5.09 -5.17 -3.39
C SER A 197 4.48 -6.57 -3.41
N THR A 198 5.01 -7.44 -4.28
CA THR A 198 4.70 -8.86 -4.27
C THR A 198 5.30 -9.59 -3.07
N ASN A 199 6.43 -9.12 -2.53
CA ASN A 199 7.07 -9.67 -1.33
C ASN A 199 6.51 -9.10 -0.03
N GLY A 200 5.59 -8.13 -0.11
CA GLY A 200 4.90 -7.55 1.05
C GLY A 200 5.71 -6.48 1.77
N GLY A 201 6.97 -6.27 1.42
CA GLY A 201 7.84 -5.23 1.94
C GLY A 201 7.66 -3.88 1.24
N ASP A 202 8.78 -3.27 0.86
CA ASP A 202 8.81 -2.03 0.09
C ASP A 202 8.42 -2.24 -1.38
N SER A 203 7.69 -1.27 -1.94
CA SER A 203 7.22 -1.30 -3.33
C SER A 203 8.04 -0.38 -4.23
N PRO A 204 8.10 -0.64 -5.56
CA PRO A 204 8.83 0.21 -6.49
C PRO A 204 8.43 1.69 -6.39
N LEU A 205 7.13 1.99 -6.39
CA LEU A 205 6.66 3.36 -6.28
C LEU A 205 6.84 3.91 -4.86
N GLY A 206 6.71 3.06 -3.83
CA GLY A 206 6.98 3.42 -2.45
C GLY A 206 8.41 3.88 -2.22
N ASN A 207 9.37 3.27 -2.92
CA ASN A 207 10.78 3.63 -2.85
C ASN A 207 11.07 4.97 -3.52
N VAL A 208 10.50 5.22 -4.70
CA VAL A 208 10.59 6.53 -5.38
C VAL A 208 9.99 7.61 -4.48
N VAL A 209 8.80 7.37 -3.94
CA VAL A 209 8.11 8.30 -3.03
C VAL A 209 8.92 8.59 -1.77
N GLY A 210 9.37 7.55 -1.06
CA GLY A 210 10.15 7.71 0.16
C GLY A 210 11.42 8.52 -0.12
N THR A 211 12.10 8.21 -1.22
CA THR A 211 13.32 8.90 -1.64
C THR A 211 13.03 10.35 -2.02
N SER A 212 11.93 10.63 -2.70
CA SER A 212 11.52 12.00 -3.06
C SER A 212 11.27 12.88 -1.84
N ILE A 213 10.64 12.33 -0.80
CA ILE A 213 10.41 13.02 0.48
C ILE A 213 11.75 13.27 1.18
N TRP A 214 12.60 12.24 1.23
CA TRP A 214 13.88 12.27 1.94
C TRP A 214 14.86 13.28 1.36
N LEU A 215 15.02 13.28 0.04
CA LEU A 215 15.98 14.11 -0.68
C LEU A 215 15.46 15.51 -1.03
N ARG A 216 14.21 15.84 -0.68
CA ARG A 216 13.63 17.15 -0.95
C ARG A 216 14.43 18.24 -0.24
N LEU A 217 14.84 19.26 -0.99
CA LEU A 217 15.49 20.46 -0.44
C LEU A 217 14.62 21.08 0.66
N GLY A 218 15.26 21.42 1.79
CA GLY A 218 14.57 21.89 3.00
C GLY A 218 14.06 20.78 3.93
N ILE A 219 14.06 19.51 3.48
CA ILE A 219 13.73 18.36 4.33
C ILE A 219 14.99 17.79 4.98
N GLN A 220 15.83 17.09 4.20
CA GLN A 220 17.18 16.62 4.56
C GLN A 220 17.29 15.96 5.95
N THR A 221 16.40 15.01 6.23
CA THR A 221 16.37 14.25 7.50
C THR A 221 17.21 12.98 7.42
N ASP A 222 17.39 12.25 8.54
CA ASP A 222 18.12 10.97 8.53
C ASP A 222 17.39 9.90 7.72
N PHE A 223 16.06 9.87 7.82
CA PHE A 223 15.23 8.97 7.05
C PHE A 223 13.85 9.59 6.77
N SER A 224 13.12 9.00 5.84
CA SER A 224 11.72 9.33 5.57
C SER A 224 10.83 8.11 5.72
N MET A 225 9.56 8.37 5.99
CA MET A 225 8.52 7.34 6.05
C MET A 225 7.19 7.90 5.56
N THR A 226 6.50 7.14 4.73
CA THR A 226 5.08 7.36 4.42
C THR A 226 4.31 6.04 4.56
N ASN A 227 3.00 6.10 4.69
CA ASN A 227 2.18 4.90 4.76
C ASN A 227 1.85 4.39 3.36
N THR A 228 1.92 3.09 3.14
CA THR A 228 1.60 2.42 1.87
C THR A 228 0.21 2.81 1.35
N THR A 229 -0.77 2.98 2.25
CA THR A 229 -2.14 3.38 1.88
C THR A 229 -2.31 4.85 1.51
N GLY A 230 -1.29 5.68 1.75
CA GLY A 230 -1.21 7.09 1.36
C GLY A 230 -0.87 7.27 -0.11
N ILE A 231 -0.15 6.30 -0.70
CA ILE A 231 0.05 6.18 -2.15
C ILE A 231 -1.21 5.53 -2.71
N ARG A 232 -2.03 6.22 -3.50
CA ARG A 232 -3.41 5.80 -3.83
C ARG A 232 -3.54 5.04 -5.13
N ALA A 233 -2.69 5.31 -6.12
CA ALA A 233 -2.66 4.64 -7.40
C ALA A 233 -1.26 4.10 -7.72
N ASP A 234 -1.20 3.14 -8.65
CA ASP A 234 0.05 2.81 -9.34
C ASP A 234 0.41 3.91 -10.33
N MET A 235 1.68 3.98 -10.70
CA MET A 235 2.13 4.73 -11.87
C MET A 235 2.02 3.81 -13.09
N ASN A 236 1.23 4.24 -14.07
CA ASN A 236 1.03 3.51 -15.32
C ASN A 236 2.31 3.59 -16.19
N PRO A 237 2.55 2.59 -17.04
CA PRO A 237 3.57 2.69 -18.09
C PRO A 237 3.25 3.81 -19.08
N GLY A 238 4.29 4.39 -19.68
CA GLY A 238 4.21 5.50 -20.63
C GLY A 238 4.58 6.84 -20.00
N VAL A 239 4.16 7.93 -20.64
CA VAL A 239 4.33 9.28 -20.08
C VAL A 239 3.52 9.45 -18.79
N THR A 240 4.13 10.12 -17.84
CA THR A 240 3.55 10.43 -16.53
C THR A 240 3.19 11.91 -16.51
N SER A 241 1.91 12.22 -16.33
CA SER A 241 1.39 13.60 -16.27
C SER A 241 1.20 14.08 -14.83
N LEU A 242 0.94 15.37 -14.67
CA LEU A 242 0.56 15.98 -13.39
C LEU A 242 -0.75 15.39 -12.85
N GLU A 243 -1.70 15.06 -13.73
CA GLU A 243 -2.92 14.30 -13.37
C GLU A 243 -2.59 13.02 -12.59
N GLN A 244 -1.60 12.26 -13.08
CA GLN A 244 -1.19 11.02 -12.43
C GLN A 244 -0.62 11.27 -11.02
N MET A 245 0.02 12.42 -10.79
CA MET A 245 0.50 12.82 -9.47
C MET A 245 -0.65 13.10 -8.50
N TYR A 246 -1.74 13.70 -8.97
CA TYR A 246 -2.97 13.85 -8.18
C TYR A 246 -3.64 12.50 -7.92
N ASN A 247 -3.61 11.57 -8.87
CA ASN A 247 -4.14 10.22 -8.65
C ASN A 247 -3.31 9.42 -7.64
N ILE A 248 -1.98 9.58 -7.64
CA ILE A 248 -1.07 8.95 -6.67
C ILE A 248 -1.21 9.59 -5.28
N PHE A 249 -1.24 10.93 -5.20
CA PHE A 249 -1.44 11.71 -3.98
C PHE A 249 -2.61 12.70 -4.09
N PRO A 250 -3.84 12.22 -3.87
CA PRO A 250 -5.03 13.06 -3.98
C PRO A 250 -5.26 13.95 -2.75
N PHE A 251 -4.53 13.73 -1.67
CA PHE A 251 -4.63 14.51 -0.45
C PHE A 251 -3.50 15.54 -0.39
N ASP A 252 -3.82 16.75 0.06
CA ASP A 252 -2.85 17.83 0.27
C ASP A 252 -2.09 17.65 1.59
N ASN A 253 -1.40 16.52 1.70
CA ASN A 253 -0.51 16.23 2.81
C ASN A 253 0.82 16.95 2.59
N SER A 254 1.16 17.87 3.49
CA SER A 254 2.50 18.41 3.60
C SER A 254 3.46 17.42 4.28
N ILE A 255 4.75 17.62 4.06
CA ILE A 255 5.83 16.92 4.76
C ILE A 255 6.05 17.58 6.12
N ALA A 256 5.99 16.78 7.18
CA ALA A 256 6.37 17.16 8.52
C ALA A 256 7.74 16.55 8.87
N LYS A 257 8.53 17.28 9.65
CA LYS A 257 9.79 16.80 10.24
C LYS A 257 9.68 16.72 11.75
N MET A 258 10.38 15.77 12.36
CA MET A 258 10.47 15.67 13.81
C MET A 258 11.73 14.89 14.22
N GLN A 259 12.16 15.09 15.47
CA GLN A 259 13.24 14.34 16.09
C GLN A 259 12.65 13.21 16.94
N LEU A 260 13.14 11.99 16.72
CA LEU A 260 12.77 10.80 17.46
C LEU A 260 13.99 10.27 18.21
N SER A 261 13.84 9.88 19.48
CA SER A 261 14.87 9.08 20.15
C SER A 261 14.95 7.69 19.53
N GLY A 262 16.10 7.01 19.64
CA GLY A 262 16.23 5.63 19.18
C GLY A 262 15.17 4.70 19.74
N THR A 263 14.69 4.95 20.96
CA THR A 263 13.55 4.20 21.54
C THR A 263 12.21 4.48 20.85
N GLU A 264 11.97 5.71 20.40
CA GLU A 264 10.77 6.07 19.66
C GLU A 264 10.82 5.54 18.22
N VAL A 265 11.99 5.52 17.60
CA VAL A 265 12.21 4.87 16.30
C VAL A 265 11.92 3.37 16.40
N GLN A 266 12.40 2.70 17.46
CA GLN A 266 12.08 1.28 17.67
C GLN A 266 10.57 1.08 17.88
N GLU A 267 9.91 1.89 18.72
CA GLU A 267 8.47 1.82 18.95
C GLU A 267 7.66 2.05 17.67
N LEU A 268 8.11 2.97 16.81
CA LEU A 268 7.52 3.26 15.51
C LEU A 268 7.50 2.03 14.60
N PHE A 269 8.63 1.34 14.46
CA PHE A 269 8.72 0.16 13.60
C PHE A 269 8.13 -1.10 14.25
N ASP A 270 8.17 -1.22 15.58
CA ASP A 270 7.46 -2.28 16.31
C ASP A 270 5.94 -2.17 16.09
N PHE A 271 5.39 -0.95 16.13
CA PHE A 271 3.99 -0.70 15.78
C PHE A 271 3.70 -1.07 14.32
N SER A 272 4.59 -0.69 13.40
CA SER A 272 4.46 -1.05 11.97
C SER A 272 4.44 -2.56 11.77
N ALA A 273 5.30 -3.32 12.45
CA ALA A 273 5.33 -4.78 12.39
C ALA A 273 4.01 -5.40 12.87
N ARG A 274 3.50 -4.99 14.04
CA ARG A 274 2.21 -5.45 14.57
C ARG A 274 1.06 -5.19 13.63
N ARG A 275 0.99 -3.99 13.05
CA ARG A 275 -0.09 -3.64 12.14
C ARG A 275 0.01 -4.35 10.79
N SER A 276 1.24 -4.64 10.35
CA SER A 276 1.51 -5.41 9.13
C SER A 276 1.18 -6.89 9.31
N ALA A 277 1.46 -7.48 10.48
CA ALA A 277 1.11 -8.87 10.81
C ALA A 277 -0.40 -9.12 10.71
N GLN A 278 -1.22 -8.19 11.20
CA GLN A 278 -2.69 -8.22 11.08
C GLN A 278 -3.23 -8.09 9.64
N ARG A 279 -2.35 -7.84 8.66
CA ARG A 279 -2.70 -7.59 7.25
C ARG A 279 -1.99 -8.57 6.32
N GLY A 280 -1.85 -9.82 6.74
CA GLY A 280 -1.19 -10.86 5.94
C GLY A 280 0.31 -10.56 5.73
N CYS A 281 0.96 -10.03 6.75
CA CYS A 281 2.37 -9.66 6.75
C CYS A 281 2.78 -8.76 5.56
N THR A 282 1.97 -7.73 5.30
CA THR A 282 2.25 -6.71 4.28
C THR A 282 2.51 -5.35 4.94
N SER A 283 3.65 -4.75 4.62
CA SER A 283 4.13 -3.49 5.18
C SER A 283 3.13 -2.37 5.01
N GLN A 284 2.81 -1.73 6.14
CA GLN A 284 2.04 -0.49 6.14
C GLN A 284 2.88 0.74 5.80
N VAL A 285 4.21 0.62 5.75
CA VAL A 285 5.13 1.75 5.58
C VAL A 285 6.03 1.59 4.35
N GLN A 286 6.35 2.72 3.74
CA GLN A 286 7.36 2.88 2.71
C GLN A 286 8.40 3.86 3.27
N ILE A 287 9.69 3.54 3.13
CA ILE A 287 10.78 4.30 3.77
C ILE A 287 11.87 4.69 2.78
N ALA A 288 12.72 5.64 3.16
CA ALA A 288 14.01 5.88 2.52
C ALA A 288 15.01 6.37 3.56
N GLY A 289 16.32 6.18 3.34
CA GLY A 289 17.35 6.51 4.32
C GLY A 289 17.45 5.54 5.52
N ALA A 290 16.58 4.51 5.56
CA ALA A 290 16.57 3.48 6.58
C ALA A 290 16.35 2.09 5.97
N ARG A 291 16.75 1.04 6.69
CA ARG A 291 16.45 -0.36 6.39
C ARG A 291 15.89 -1.04 7.63
N VAL A 292 14.79 -1.77 7.48
CA VAL A 292 14.11 -2.43 8.59
C VAL A 292 13.73 -3.87 8.27
N ARG A 293 13.79 -4.72 9.29
CA ARG A 293 13.34 -6.11 9.23
C ARG A 293 12.18 -6.27 10.20
N LEU A 294 10.98 -6.49 9.67
CA LEU A 294 9.73 -6.60 10.42
C LEU A 294 9.34 -8.08 10.51
N ASN A 295 9.35 -8.63 11.71
CA ASN A 295 8.90 -10.00 11.98
C ASN A 295 7.41 -10.00 12.33
N CYS A 296 6.63 -10.73 11.53
CA CYS A 296 5.18 -10.85 11.69
C CYS A 296 4.75 -12.03 12.58
N THR A 297 5.70 -12.87 13.00
CA THR A 297 5.43 -14.14 13.71
C THR A 297 6.14 -14.22 15.06
N GLY A 298 6.62 -13.09 15.59
CA GLY A 298 7.29 -13.04 16.88
C GLY A 298 8.26 -11.88 17.03
N CYS A 299 9.17 -12.01 18.01
CA CYS A 299 10.23 -11.04 18.26
C CYS A 299 11.51 -11.68 18.81
N GLN A 300 12.44 -12.04 17.93
CA GLN A 300 13.73 -12.67 18.25
C GLN A 300 14.70 -11.70 18.92
N ARG A 301 14.61 -10.40 18.63
CA ARG A 301 15.41 -9.33 19.24
C ARG A 301 15.33 -9.33 20.77
N LEU A 302 14.23 -9.83 21.33
CA LEU A 302 14.02 -9.90 22.78
C LEU A 302 14.47 -11.24 23.38
N GLU A 303 14.81 -12.25 22.58
CA GLU A 303 15.31 -13.55 23.03
C GLU A 303 16.81 -13.50 23.33
N ILE A 304 17.24 -12.50 24.09
CA ILE A 304 18.65 -12.32 24.47
C ILE A 304 18.94 -13.24 25.67
N PRO A 305 19.99 -14.09 25.60
CA PRO A 305 20.42 -14.87 26.75
C PRO A 305 20.82 -13.95 27.91
N CYS A 306 20.35 -14.27 29.12
CA CYS A 306 20.59 -13.44 30.30
C CYS A 306 20.88 -14.30 31.53
N THR A 307 21.74 -13.78 32.41
CA THR A 307 21.99 -14.30 33.76
C THR A 307 21.59 -13.31 34.85
N ASP A 308 21.41 -12.04 34.46
CA ASP A 308 20.89 -10.94 35.25
C ASP A 308 20.13 -9.98 34.32
N ASP A 309 19.54 -8.90 34.85
CA ASP A 309 18.76 -7.93 34.07
C ASP A 309 19.58 -7.01 33.17
N GLY A 310 20.90 -6.92 33.40
CA GLY A 310 21.81 -6.05 32.65
C GLY A 310 21.71 -6.17 31.12
N PRO A 311 21.73 -7.38 30.53
CA PRO A 311 21.56 -7.58 29.09
C PRO A 311 20.12 -7.34 28.57
N CYS A 312 19.12 -7.25 29.44
CA CYS A 312 17.69 -7.16 29.06
C CYS A 312 17.17 -5.71 28.94
N VAL A 313 18.03 -4.79 28.49
CA VAL A 313 17.75 -3.33 28.44
C VAL A 313 16.48 -2.98 27.66
N ALA A 314 16.14 -3.79 26.64
CA ALA A 314 14.95 -3.58 25.82
C ALA A 314 13.65 -4.11 26.44
N ALA A 315 13.73 -4.98 27.45
CA ALA A 315 12.60 -5.70 28.03
C ALA A 315 12.11 -5.13 29.39
N GLY A 316 12.85 -4.22 30.02
CA GLY A 316 12.43 -3.50 31.23
C GLY A 316 13.23 -3.86 32.50
N ARG A 317 12.67 -3.60 33.68
CA ARG A 317 13.20 -4.08 34.98
C ARG A 317 12.69 -5.50 35.25
N ASP A 318 13.45 -6.34 35.96
CA ASP A 318 13.16 -7.76 36.22
C ASP A 318 12.93 -8.58 34.94
N ALA A 319 13.61 -8.15 33.87
CA ALA A 319 13.40 -8.64 32.52
C ALA A 319 14.17 -9.93 32.22
N CYS A 320 15.05 -10.40 33.10
CA CYS A 320 15.69 -11.69 32.93
C CYS A 320 14.87 -12.82 33.57
N ASP A 321 14.45 -13.80 32.76
CA ASP A 321 13.99 -15.09 33.28
C ASP A 321 15.21 -16.00 33.48
N VAL A 322 15.83 -15.91 34.67
CA VAL A 322 17.05 -16.66 35.00
C VAL A 322 16.84 -18.18 34.89
N ALA A 323 15.62 -18.68 35.11
CA ALA A 323 15.31 -20.10 34.98
C ALA A 323 15.30 -20.56 33.52
N LYS A 324 14.85 -19.70 32.61
CA LYS A 324 14.88 -19.95 31.15
C LYS A 324 16.14 -19.42 30.46
N GLY A 325 16.97 -18.67 31.19
CA GLY A 325 18.19 -18.04 30.69
C GLY A 325 17.95 -17.03 29.56
N ARG A 326 16.78 -16.39 29.50
CA ARG A 326 16.41 -15.46 28.42
C ARG A 326 15.67 -14.23 28.92
N CYS A 327 15.81 -13.13 28.21
CA CYS A 327 15.03 -11.93 28.49
C CYS A 327 13.54 -12.17 28.16
N VAL A 328 12.67 -11.72 29.04
CA VAL A 328 11.21 -11.76 28.92
C VAL A 328 10.66 -10.39 29.31
N VAL A 329 9.56 -10.01 28.67
CA VAL A 329 8.84 -8.80 29.04
C VAL A 329 7.76 -9.23 30.01
N ARG A 330 7.87 -8.83 31.29
CA ARG A 330 6.90 -9.19 32.32
C ARG A 330 5.72 -8.23 32.35
N CYS A 331 4.56 -8.75 32.72
CA CYS A 331 3.37 -8.01 33.10
C CYS A 331 2.88 -8.50 34.47
N GLN A 332 2.06 -7.71 35.16
CA GLN A 332 1.59 -8.10 36.50
C GLN A 332 0.65 -9.29 36.41
N LYS A 333 0.92 -10.34 37.21
CA LYS A 333 0.09 -11.54 37.23
C LYS A 333 -1.28 -11.22 37.84
N GLY A 334 -2.36 -11.48 37.09
CA GLY A 334 -3.74 -11.23 37.53
C GLY A 334 -4.21 -9.77 37.46
N GLU A 335 -3.42 -8.87 36.86
CA GLU A 335 -3.89 -7.53 36.49
C GLU A 335 -3.81 -7.38 34.96
N GLU A 336 -4.80 -6.72 34.34
CA GLU A 336 -4.77 -6.34 32.92
C GLU A 336 -3.77 -5.19 32.65
N ASP A 337 -2.67 -5.14 33.39
CA ASP A 337 -1.72 -4.05 33.25
C ASP A 337 -1.07 -4.19 31.86
N PRO A 338 -1.26 -3.21 30.95
CA PRO A 338 -0.82 -3.35 29.58
C PRO A 338 0.70 -3.50 29.58
N CYS A 339 1.19 -4.43 28.76
CA CYS A 339 2.61 -4.58 28.48
C CYS A 339 3.29 -3.21 28.35
N PRO A 340 4.53 -3.04 28.87
CA PRO A 340 5.19 -1.74 28.99
C PRO A 340 4.99 -0.87 27.76
N ILE A 341 4.83 0.45 27.94
CA ILE A 341 4.42 1.42 26.89
C ILE A 341 5.11 1.21 25.52
N ARG A 342 6.37 0.75 25.51
CA ARG A 342 7.17 0.47 24.31
C ARG A 342 6.68 -0.73 23.47
N LEU A 343 5.79 -1.57 24.00
CA LEU A 343 5.16 -2.73 23.36
C LEU A 343 3.63 -2.59 23.33
N LYS A 344 3.14 -1.35 23.20
CA LYS A 344 1.71 -1.06 23.10
C LYS A 344 1.03 -1.88 21.99
N GLY A 345 0.07 -2.71 22.37
CA GLY A 345 -0.64 -3.65 21.49
C GLY A 345 -0.25 -5.13 21.67
N SER A 346 0.68 -5.44 22.56
CA SER A 346 0.92 -6.79 23.08
C SER A 346 -0.08 -7.15 24.18
N THR A 347 -0.46 -8.42 24.23
CA THR A 347 -1.34 -9.00 25.27
C THR A 347 -0.49 -9.52 26.42
N CYS A 348 -0.93 -9.30 27.66
CA CYS A 348 -0.35 -9.97 28.81
C CYS A 348 -0.95 -11.38 28.90
N ASP A 349 -0.11 -12.40 28.89
CA ASP A 349 -0.48 -13.73 29.36
C ASP A 349 -0.58 -13.65 30.89
N THR A 350 -1.80 -13.63 31.39
CA THR A 350 -2.11 -13.49 32.83
C THR A 350 -1.74 -14.74 33.64
N GLU A 351 -1.55 -15.89 33.00
CA GLU A 351 -1.14 -17.14 33.63
C GLU A 351 0.39 -17.19 33.80
N ALA A 352 1.12 -16.82 32.73
CA ALA A 352 2.58 -16.78 32.72
C ALA A 352 3.16 -15.49 33.32
N GLY A 353 2.39 -14.40 33.39
CA GLY A 353 2.86 -13.06 33.75
C GLY A 353 3.87 -12.51 32.73
N GLN A 354 3.72 -12.88 31.45
CA GLN A 354 4.62 -12.53 30.36
C GLN A 354 3.84 -11.89 29.20
N CYS A 355 4.45 -10.92 28.53
CA CYS A 355 3.86 -10.29 27.36
C CYS A 355 4.05 -11.13 26.12
N GLU A 356 2.95 -11.38 25.41
CA GLU A 356 2.96 -11.96 24.08
C GLU A 356 3.24 -10.89 23.03
N ILE A 357 4.27 -11.11 22.23
CA ILE A 357 4.73 -10.16 21.21
C ILE A 357 4.53 -10.82 19.85
N PRO A 358 3.36 -10.65 19.22
CA PRO A 358 3.02 -11.36 17.98
C PRO A 358 3.88 -10.89 16.80
N ALA A 359 4.44 -9.68 16.86
CA ALA A 359 5.26 -9.10 15.83
C ALA A 359 6.09 -7.94 16.36
N CYS A 360 7.31 -7.76 15.84
CA CYS A 360 8.17 -6.62 16.15
C CYS A 360 9.15 -6.29 15.03
N ALA A 361 9.84 -5.16 15.15
CA ALA A 361 10.99 -4.85 14.30
C ALA A 361 12.26 -5.46 14.90
N GLU A 362 12.85 -6.41 14.18
CA GLU A 362 14.02 -7.18 14.59
C GLU A 362 15.30 -6.35 14.50
N GLN A 363 15.45 -5.63 13.39
CA GLN A 363 16.57 -4.73 13.16
C GLN A 363 16.07 -3.47 12.46
N VAL A 364 16.60 -2.33 12.91
CA VAL A 364 16.35 -1.02 12.31
C VAL A 364 17.70 -0.36 12.11
N TYR A 365 18.03 -0.07 10.85
CA TYR A 365 19.26 0.57 10.48
C TYR A 365 19.00 1.95 9.90
N ILE A 366 19.73 2.96 10.37
CA ILE A 366 19.67 4.34 9.90
C ILE A 366 21.11 4.85 9.78
N GLY A 367 21.50 5.26 8.57
CA GLY A 367 22.87 5.66 8.24
C GLY A 367 23.83 4.50 8.03
N THR A 368 25.12 4.82 7.86
CA THR A 368 26.20 3.87 7.52
C THR A 368 27.38 4.02 8.48
N THR A 369 28.13 2.94 8.72
CA THR A 369 29.34 2.95 9.57
C THR A 369 30.64 3.27 8.81
N ASN A 370 30.55 3.53 7.50
CA ASN A 370 31.69 3.66 6.55
C ASN A 370 32.55 2.40 6.38
N THR A 371 32.18 1.28 7.02
CA THR A 371 32.83 -0.01 6.82
C THR A 371 32.36 -0.66 5.52
N ILE A 372 33.30 -1.12 4.70
CA ILE A 372 33.00 -1.87 3.48
C ILE A 372 32.71 -3.33 3.83
N CYS A 373 31.65 -3.89 3.25
CA CYS A 373 31.24 -5.27 3.48
C CYS A 373 30.90 -6.03 2.19
N GLN A 374 30.96 -7.34 2.28
CA GLN A 374 30.51 -8.32 1.30
C GLN A 374 29.44 -9.24 1.89
N SER A 375 29.41 -9.37 3.23
CA SER A 375 28.43 -10.11 4.00
C SER A 375 28.06 -9.40 5.30
N ASP A 376 26.89 -9.75 5.85
CA ASP A 376 26.38 -9.22 7.12
C ASP A 376 27.28 -9.50 8.33
N ALA A 377 28.07 -10.59 8.29
CA ALA A 377 29.00 -10.93 9.36
C ALA A 377 30.13 -9.88 9.51
N GLN A 378 30.49 -9.18 8.43
CA GLN A 378 31.52 -8.13 8.46
C GLN A 378 31.02 -6.82 9.04
N CYS A 379 29.71 -6.69 9.27
CA CYS A 379 29.09 -5.51 9.85
C CYS A 379 28.77 -5.66 11.33
N SER A 380 29.03 -6.83 11.92
CA SER A 380 28.89 -7.07 13.35
C SER A 380 30.24 -6.95 14.03
N ASP A 381 30.25 -6.39 15.25
CA ASP A 381 31.42 -6.39 16.13
C ASP A 381 31.78 -7.82 16.60
N ASP A 382 30.81 -8.75 16.53
CA ASP A 382 30.97 -10.18 16.83
C ASP A 382 30.61 -11.01 15.58
N PRO A 383 31.61 -11.57 14.86
CA PRO A 383 31.36 -12.38 13.66
C PRO A 383 30.51 -13.64 13.91
N SER A 384 30.41 -14.12 15.16
CA SER A 384 29.54 -15.24 15.52
C SER A 384 28.06 -14.84 15.63
N LYS A 385 27.78 -13.53 15.66
CA LYS A 385 26.45 -12.92 15.74
C LYS A 385 26.28 -11.90 14.60
N PRO A 386 26.13 -12.35 13.34
CA PRO A 386 25.94 -11.45 12.21
C PRO A 386 24.68 -10.60 12.40
N LEU A 387 24.69 -9.37 11.89
CA LEU A 387 23.54 -8.48 11.87
C LEU A 387 22.80 -8.65 10.54
N PRO A 388 21.67 -9.39 10.48
CA PRO A 388 21.05 -9.72 9.19
C PRO A 388 20.59 -8.46 8.45
N GLY A 389 20.85 -8.40 7.15
CA GLY A 389 20.51 -7.27 6.29
C GLY A 389 21.32 -5.99 6.55
N SER A 390 22.41 -6.05 7.31
CA SER A 390 23.24 -4.89 7.64
C SER A 390 24.23 -4.52 6.53
N CYS A 391 24.56 -5.43 5.61
CA CYS A 391 25.43 -5.11 4.48
C CYS A 391 24.62 -4.57 3.29
N ALA A 392 24.56 -3.24 3.14
CA ALA A 392 23.85 -2.60 2.04
C ALA A 392 24.69 -2.63 0.76
N ARG A 393 24.40 -3.62 -0.10
CA ARG A 393 25.01 -3.77 -1.42
C ARG A 393 24.08 -3.21 -2.48
N GLY A 394 24.59 -2.28 -3.29
CA GLY A 394 23.91 -1.89 -4.52
C GLY A 394 23.85 -3.07 -5.50
N GLU A 395 22.81 -3.11 -6.33
CA GLU A 395 22.66 -4.16 -7.33
C GLU A 395 23.89 -4.24 -8.24
N GLY A 396 24.39 -5.46 -8.49
CA GLY A 396 25.60 -5.70 -9.27
C GLY A 396 26.92 -5.32 -8.60
N LYS A 397 26.93 -4.78 -7.37
CA LYS A 397 28.17 -4.42 -6.66
C LYS A 397 28.69 -5.58 -5.80
N VAL A 398 30.00 -5.83 -5.88
CA VAL A 398 30.71 -6.81 -5.05
C VAL A 398 30.77 -6.35 -3.59
N ASN A 399 31.01 -5.05 -3.39
CA ASN A 399 31.16 -4.42 -2.08
C ASN A 399 29.97 -3.51 -1.78
N GLY A 400 29.53 -3.52 -0.53
CA GLY A 400 28.53 -2.65 0.05
C GLY A 400 29.08 -1.84 1.22
N LEU A 401 28.20 -1.08 1.87
CA LEU A 401 28.50 -0.38 3.12
C LEU A 401 27.70 -0.98 4.27
N CYS A 402 28.34 -1.14 5.41
CA CYS A 402 27.66 -1.55 6.63
C CYS A 402 26.72 -0.45 7.11
N LEU A 403 25.47 -0.84 7.37
CA LEU A 403 24.45 0.03 7.92
C LEU A 403 24.61 0.15 9.44
N ALA A 404 24.31 1.32 9.98
CA ALA A 404 24.39 1.56 11.42
C ALA A 404 23.05 1.17 12.09
N ASN A 405 23.11 0.22 13.03
CA ASN A 405 21.95 -0.12 13.85
C ASN A 405 21.59 1.05 14.77
N ILE A 406 20.30 1.29 14.99
CA ILE A 406 19.86 2.39 15.83
C ILE A 406 20.37 2.23 17.27
N LYS A 407 20.68 3.37 17.91
CA LYS A 407 21.12 3.41 19.31
C LYS A 407 20.04 4.11 20.13
N PRO A 408 19.58 3.53 21.26
CA PRO A 408 18.53 4.13 22.09
C PRO A 408 18.80 5.57 22.54
N THR A 409 20.07 5.92 22.69
CA THR A 409 20.57 7.23 23.15
C THR A 409 20.65 8.29 22.05
N ASN A 410 20.59 7.89 20.78
CA ASN A 410 20.72 8.80 19.65
C ASN A 410 19.36 9.43 19.32
N LEU A 411 19.41 10.62 18.73
CA LEU A 411 18.27 11.28 18.11
C LEU A 411 18.36 11.08 16.59
N TYR A 412 17.21 10.87 15.96
CA TYR A 412 17.05 10.67 14.53
C TYR A 412 15.99 11.62 13.99
N GLU A 413 16.30 12.31 12.90
CA GLU A 413 15.34 13.15 12.20
C GLU A 413 14.52 12.32 11.22
N LEU A 414 13.20 12.38 11.35
CA LEU A 414 12.23 11.73 10.49
C LEU A 414 11.50 12.78 9.64
N ALA A 415 11.37 12.51 8.34
CA ALA A 415 10.42 13.17 7.46
C ALA A 415 9.22 12.28 7.15
N THR A 416 8.00 12.78 7.35
CA THR A 416 6.76 12.01 7.10
C THR A 416 5.61 12.90 6.65
N SER A 417 4.42 12.35 6.38
CA SER A 417 3.24 13.18 6.09
C SER A 417 2.72 13.85 7.36
N ILE A 418 2.14 15.04 7.24
CA ILE A 418 1.44 15.69 8.35
C ILE A 418 0.32 14.82 8.92
N TYR A 419 -0.35 14.03 8.07
CA TYR A 419 -1.34 13.04 8.47
C TYR A 419 -0.77 12.00 9.44
N LEU A 420 0.40 11.42 9.14
CA LEU A 420 1.05 10.45 10.03
C LEU A 420 1.62 11.11 11.28
N ALA A 421 2.20 12.31 11.13
CA ALA A 421 2.73 13.11 12.23
C ALA A 421 1.66 13.36 13.30
N GLN A 422 0.43 13.64 12.88
CA GLN A 422 -0.72 13.85 13.77
C GLN A 422 -1.36 12.56 14.31
N GLY A 423 -0.77 11.38 14.06
CA GLY A 423 -1.26 10.09 14.54
C GLY A 423 -2.18 9.33 13.59
N GLY A 424 -2.33 9.81 12.34
CA GLY A 424 -2.99 9.09 11.27
C GLY A 424 -2.44 7.67 11.11
N SER A 425 -3.26 6.74 10.61
CA SER A 425 -2.91 5.31 10.53
C SER A 425 -2.56 4.63 11.88
N GLY A 426 -2.77 5.31 13.01
CA GLY A 426 -2.54 4.79 14.36
C GLY A 426 -1.15 5.10 14.94
N PHE A 427 -0.33 5.93 14.28
CA PHE A 427 1.03 6.27 14.70
C PHE A 427 1.07 7.24 15.89
N ARG A 428 0.57 6.80 17.05
CA ARG A 428 0.51 7.60 18.28
C ARG A 428 1.88 8.06 18.80
N VAL A 429 2.94 7.30 18.50
CA VAL A 429 4.33 7.68 18.81
C VAL A 429 4.72 9.00 18.13
N LEU A 430 4.23 9.24 16.92
CA LEU A 430 4.45 10.49 16.20
C LEU A 430 3.57 11.60 16.77
N GLN A 431 2.28 11.31 17.02
CA GLN A 431 1.31 12.28 17.54
C GLN A 431 1.77 12.95 18.84
N ARG A 432 2.37 12.19 19.76
CA ARG A 432 2.82 12.70 21.07
C ARG A 432 4.14 13.45 21.00
N ASN A 433 4.86 13.38 19.87
CA ASN A 433 6.13 14.05 19.72
C ASN A 433 5.92 15.57 19.60
N THR A 434 6.62 16.34 20.43
CA THR A 434 6.44 17.81 20.50
C THR A 434 7.37 18.59 19.57
N THR A 435 8.31 17.92 18.90
CA THR A 435 9.29 18.52 17.97
C THR A 435 8.78 18.61 16.53
N GLN A 436 7.50 18.29 16.30
CA GLN A 436 6.88 18.31 14.99
C GLN A 436 6.94 19.69 14.35
N PHE A 437 7.45 19.74 13.12
CA PHE A 437 7.52 20.93 12.30
C PHE A 437 6.91 20.65 10.92
N ASP A 438 5.80 21.30 10.61
CA ASP A 438 5.18 21.24 9.29
C ASP A 438 5.91 22.16 8.32
N THR A 439 6.57 21.56 7.32
CA THR A 439 7.36 22.30 6.34
C THR A 439 6.53 23.05 5.33
N LYS A 440 5.22 22.76 5.24
CA LYS A 440 4.29 23.26 4.21
C LYS A 440 4.62 22.84 2.78
N ILE A 441 5.68 22.06 2.58
CA ILE A 441 6.02 21.46 1.29
C ILE A 441 5.09 20.26 1.09
N GLN A 442 4.35 20.22 -0.01
CA GLN A 442 3.45 19.11 -0.32
C GLN A 442 4.24 17.85 -0.68
N GLN A 443 3.75 16.68 -0.24
CA GLN A 443 4.34 15.39 -0.63
C GLN A 443 4.30 15.17 -2.14
N ARG A 444 3.20 15.61 -2.78
CA ARG A 444 3.02 15.55 -4.23
C ARG A 444 4.09 16.38 -4.95
N ASP A 445 4.36 17.60 -4.47
CA ASP A 445 5.38 18.48 -5.06
C ASP A 445 6.78 17.91 -4.88
N ALA A 446 7.08 17.28 -3.74
CA ALA A 446 8.35 16.60 -3.53
C ALA A 446 8.57 15.46 -4.53
N LEU A 447 7.52 14.68 -4.82
CA LEU A 447 7.56 13.65 -5.87
C LEU A 447 7.78 14.27 -7.26
N ILE A 448 6.99 15.29 -7.63
CA ILE A 448 7.11 15.97 -8.93
C ILE A 448 8.52 16.52 -9.14
N ASP A 449 9.08 17.21 -8.15
CA ASP A 449 10.41 17.80 -8.25
C ASP A 449 11.50 16.74 -8.32
N TYR A 450 11.35 15.63 -7.57
CA TYR A 450 12.28 14.50 -7.66
C TYR A 450 12.25 13.85 -9.04
N LEU A 451 11.05 13.63 -9.61
CA LEU A 451 10.91 13.08 -10.95
C LEU A 451 11.51 14.04 -11.99
N ARG A 452 11.22 15.34 -11.93
CA ARG A 452 11.76 16.34 -12.88
C ARG A 452 13.28 16.50 -12.80
N ALA A 453 13.89 16.23 -11.65
CA ALA A 453 15.34 16.23 -11.48
C ALA A 453 16.03 14.95 -11.99
N GLY A 454 15.25 13.94 -12.39
CA GLY A 454 15.77 12.69 -12.93
C GLY A 454 16.42 12.84 -14.31
N ARG A 455 17.12 11.79 -14.75
CA ARG A 455 17.82 11.77 -16.05
C ARG A 455 16.95 11.12 -17.13
N PRO A 456 17.08 11.53 -18.41
CA PRO A 456 16.31 10.92 -19.48
C PRO A 456 16.67 9.46 -19.74
N CYS A 457 15.76 8.73 -20.38
CA CYS A 457 16.01 7.34 -20.73
C CYS A 457 17.18 7.22 -21.71
N GLY A 458 18.14 6.34 -21.42
CA GLY A 458 19.36 6.20 -22.22
C GLY A 458 20.46 7.22 -21.90
N TYR A 459 20.33 7.95 -20.79
CA TYR A 459 21.40 8.80 -20.29
C TYR A 459 22.70 7.99 -20.09
N ASP A 460 23.78 8.48 -20.67
CA ASP A 460 25.15 8.07 -20.39
C ASP A 460 26.07 9.30 -20.38
N ALA A 461 26.85 9.47 -19.32
CA ALA A 461 27.82 10.56 -19.21
C ALA A 461 28.91 10.48 -20.30
N ALA A 462 29.17 9.29 -20.87
CA ALA A 462 30.14 9.10 -21.93
C ALA A 462 29.76 9.78 -23.25
N ASN A 463 28.48 10.11 -23.45
CA ASN A 463 27.99 10.76 -24.67
C ASN A 463 28.44 12.23 -24.80
N GLY A 464 28.88 12.87 -23.71
CA GLY A 464 29.45 14.23 -23.73
C GLY A 464 28.45 15.37 -24.03
N THR A 465 27.16 15.08 -24.12
CA THR A 465 26.07 16.05 -24.26
C THR A 465 25.54 16.48 -22.89
N ALA A 466 24.92 17.67 -22.81
CA ALA A 466 24.37 18.20 -21.56
C ALA A 466 23.23 17.33 -20.98
N ASP A 467 22.45 16.70 -21.86
CA ASP A 467 21.37 15.77 -21.55
C ASP A 467 21.87 14.31 -21.39
N GLY A 468 23.16 14.04 -21.64
CA GLY A 468 23.74 12.70 -21.61
C GLY A 468 23.21 11.75 -22.68
N LEU A 469 22.45 12.23 -23.67
CA LEU A 469 21.91 11.42 -24.75
C LEU A 469 22.86 11.43 -25.97
N LYS A 470 22.96 10.29 -26.66
CA LYS A 470 23.79 10.16 -27.87
C LYS A 470 23.30 11.14 -28.94
N SER A 471 24.23 11.87 -29.56
CA SER A 471 23.92 12.75 -30.70
C SER A 471 23.61 11.92 -31.94
N CYS A 472 22.65 12.36 -32.74
CA CYS A 472 22.26 11.71 -33.98
C CYS A 472 21.94 12.73 -35.07
N SER A 473 22.09 12.29 -36.32
CA SER A 473 21.61 12.95 -37.53
C SER A 473 20.40 12.22 -38.14
N ALA A 474 20.35 10.89 -37.98
CA ALA A 474 19.26 10.01 -38.39
C ALA A 474 19.07 8.84 -37.40
N ASP A 475 17.97 8.08 -37.53
CA ASP A 475 17.68 6.95 -36.63
C ASP A 475 18.78 5.87 -36.63
N ALA A 476 19.50 5.71 -37.76
CA ALA A 476 20.60 4.76 -37.88
C ALA A 476 21.79 5.08 -36.96
N ASP A 477 21.99 6.35 -36.57
CA ASP A 477 23.10 6.77 -35.72
C ASP A 477 22.92 6.34 -34.25
N CYS A 478 21.69 5.97 -33.87
CA CYS A 478 21.39 5.53 -32.52
C CYS A 478 21.90 4.11 -32.22
N GLU A 479 22.20 3.31 -33.25
CA GLU A 479 22.70 1.92 -33.21
C GLU A 479 21.78 0.90 -32.52
N ASP A 480 21.08 1.30 -31.46
CA ASP A 480 20.07 0.53 -30.75
C ASP A 480 18.68 0.78 -31.38
N PRO A 481 17.97 -0.27 -31.84
CA PRO A 481 16.66 -0.12 -32.47
C PRO A 481 15.56 0.41 -31.53
N THR A 482 15.76 0.32 -30.21
CA THR A 482 14.86 0.87 -29.20
C THR A 482 14.98 2.39 -29.06
N PHE A 483 15.97 3.01 -29.71
CA PHE A 483 16.17 4.44 -29.78
C PHE A 483 15.92 4.97 -31.21
N VAL A 484 15.46 6.22 -31.28
CA VAL A 484 15.23 6.95 -32.53
C VAL A 484 15.73 8.37 -32.37
N CYS A 485 16.06 9.02 -33.48
CA CYS A 485 16.59 10.36 -33.47
C CYS A 485 15.47 11.39 -33.28
N ALA A 486 15.40 12.04 -32.13
CA ALA A 486 14.53 13.19 -31.93
C ALA A 486 15.18 14.44 -32.53
N CYS A 487 14.68 14.86 -33.68
CA CYS A 487 15.06 16.12 -34.30
C CYS A 487 13.85 16.98 -34.67
N THR A 488 13.91 18.24 -34.25
CA THR A 488 12.94 19.26 -34.62
C THR A 488 12.90 19.44 -36.15
N GLY A 489 11.70 19.44 -36.73
CA GLY A 489 11.50 19.64 -38.18
C GLY A 489 11.69 18.39 -39.05
N HIS A 490 12.34 17.35 -38.53
CA HIS A 490 12.54 16.06 -39.22
C HIS A 490 11.68 14.93 -38.66
N SER A 491 10.91 15.21 -37.62
CA SER A 491 10.04 14.25 -36.95
C SER A 491 8.63 14.26 -37.57
N LYS A 492 8.16 13.12 -38.08
CA LYS A 492 6.78 12.98 -38.62
C LYS A 492 6.13 11.68 -38.18
N GLN A 493 4.80 11.62 -38.31
CA GLN A 493 4.04 10.38 -38.19
C GLN A 493 3.97 9.70 -39.56
N ASP A 494 4.25 8.40 -39.63
CA ASP A 494 4.09 7.60 -40.85
C ASP A 494 2.62 7.15 -41.05
N ASP A 495 2.35 6.47 -42.15
CA ASP A 495 1.00 5.97 -42.48
C ASP A 495 0.46 4.95 -41.45
N ALA A 496 1.34 4.34 -40.66
CA ALA A 496 0.99 3.41 -39.58
C ALA A 496 0.77 4.13 -38.23
N GLY A 497 0.92 5.44 -38.16
CA GLY A 497 0.78 6.21 -36.93
C GLY A 497 2.05 6.25 -36.07
N LEU A 498 3.19 5.74 -36.57
CA LEU A 498 4.44 5.69 -35.83
C LEU A 498 5.27 6.94 -36.06
N CYS A 499 5.89 7.43 -34.99
CA CYS A 499 6.82 8.55 -35.08
C CYS A 499 8.17 8.10 -35.66
N VAL A 500 8.52 8.66 -36.83
CA VAL A 500 9.76 8.38 -37.57
C VAL A 500 10.55 9.66 -37.82
N THR A 501 11.83 9.51 -38.11
CA THR A 501 12.71 10.63 -38.48
C THR A 501 12.96 10.60 -39.99
N GLU A 502 12.66 11.69 -40.68
CA GLU A 502 12.82 11.82 -42.13
C GLU A 502 14.10 12.60 -42.48
N GLY A 503 14.88 12.03 -43.40
CA GLY A 503 16.11 12.65 -43.89
C GLY A 503 17.21 12.67 -42.84
N THR A 504 18.05 13.71 -42.88
CA THR A 504 19.17 13.92 -41.97
C THR A 504 19.05 15.30 -41.34
N CYS A 505 19.22 15.39 -40.04
CA CYS A 505 19.30 16.68 -39.37
C CYS A 505 20.73 17.24 -39.32
N ASP A 506 20.82 18.53 -39.01
CA ASP A 506 22.10 19.19 -38.79
C ASP A 506 22.87 18.53 -37.64
N SER A 507 24.16 18.27 -37.89
CA SER A 507 25.04 17.59 -36.95
C SER A 507 25.00 18.24 -35.56
N GLY A 508 24.68 17.44 -34.54
CA GLY A 508 24.65 17.85 -33.14
C GLY A 508 23.29 18.36 -32.63
N ASN A 509 22.26 18.49 -33.48
CA ASN A 509 20.92 18.93 -33.05
C ASN A 509 19.99 17.77 -32.64
N GLY A 510 20.18 16.57 -33.20
CA GLY A 510 19.42 15.38 -32.84
C GLY A 510 19.91 14.73 -31.54
N ARG A 511 18.98 14.09 -30.82
CA ARG A 511 19.29 13.20 -29.69
C ARG A 511 18.62 11.86 -29.87
N CYS A 512 19.32 10.78 -29.57
CA CYS A 512 18.74 9.45 -29.49
C CYS A 512 17.87 9.36 -28.24
N VAL A 513 16.55 9.36 -28.45
CA VAL A 513 15.55 9.16 -27.39
C VAL A 513 14.92 7.79 -27.55
N LYS A 514 14.38 7.25 -26.45
CA LYS A 514 13.67 5.96 -26.51
C LYS A 514 12.46 6.07 -27.43
N ARG A 515 12.34 5.15 -28.40
CA ARG A 515 11.26 5.09 -29.39
C ARG A 515 9.89 5.11 -28.74
N ASP A 516 9.69 4.26 -27.74
CA ASP A 516 8.42 4.15 -27.01
C ASP A 516 8.09 5.42 -26.23
N CYS A 517 9.10 6.16 -25.73
CA CYS A 517 8.88 7.45 -25.09
C CYS A 517 8.33 8.46 -26.10
N ARG A 518 9.01 8.62 -27.24
CA ARG A 518 8.59 9.56 -28.29
C ARG A 518 7.18 9.22 -28.79
N GLN A 519 6.90 7.94 -29.00
CA GLN A 519 5.58 7.48 -29.41
C GLN A 519 4.52 7.77 -28.34
N SER A 520 4.78 7.40 -27.08
CA SER A 520 3.83 7.62 -25.98
C SER A 520 3.54 9.10 -25.73
N ALA A 521 4.54 9.97 -25.83
CA ALA A 521 4.36 11.42 -25.70
C ALA A 521 3.56 11.99 -26.88
N ALA A 522 3.88 11.56 -28.11
CA ALA A 522 3.11 11.97 -29.28
C ALA A 522 1.64 11.54 -29.17
N ASP A 523 1.39 10.28 -28.80
CA ASP A 523 0.04 9.73 -28.60
C ASP A 523 -0.73 10.47 -27.50
N PHE A 524 -0.04 10.89 -26.43
CA PHE A 524 -0.60 11.71 -25.36
C PHE A 524 -1.08 13.07 -25.89
N HIS A 525 -0.23 13.81 -26.61
CA HIS A 525 -0.62 15.10 -27.18
C HIS A 525 -1.72 14.98 -28.23
N LEU A 526 -1.71 13.91 -29.02
CA LEU A 526 -2.75 13.62 -30.01
C LEU A 526 -4.13 13.36 -29.38
N GLN A 527 -4.20 13.07 -28.08
CA GLN A 527 -5.48 12.96 -27.37
C GLN A 527 -6.29 14.26 -27.45
N ARG A 528 -5.63 15.42 -27.50
CA ARG A 528 -6.30 16.73 -27.64
C ARG A 528 -7.07 16.89 -28.95
N CYS A 529 -6.69 16.13 -29.97
CA CYS A 529 -7.40 16.11 -31.25
C CYS A 529 -8.47 15.01 -31.31
N ARG A 530 -8.60 14.16 -30.29
CA ARG A 530 -9.66 13.13 -30.22
C ARG A 530 -11.02 13.80 -29.95
N GLY A 531 -12.07 13.26 -30.55
CA GLY A 531 -13.43 13.81 -30.45
C GLY A 531 -13.74 14.96 -31.42
N LEU A 532 -12.76 15.48 -32.17
CA LEU A 532 -13.02 16.41 -33.26
C LEU A 532 -13.66 15.69 -34.47
N PRO A 533 -14.56 16.36 -35.21
CA PRO A 533 -15.04 15.87 -36.50
C PRO A 533 -13.87 15.55 -37.44
N ALA A 534 -13.99 14.49 -38.25
CA ALA A 534 -12.91 13.96 -39.08
C ALA A 534 -12.25 15.04 -39.98
N GLU A 535 -13.04 15.98 -40.47
CA GLU A 535 -12.59 17.10 -41.30
C GLU A 535 -11.73 18.15 -40.54
N ARG A 536 -11.75 18.15 -39.21
CA ARG A 536 -10.96 19.06 -38.36
C ARG A 536 -9.76 18.39 -37.68
N VAL A 537 -9.70 17.05 -37.68
CA VAL A 537 -8.62 16.29 -37.05
C VAL A 537 -7.25 16.66 -37.63
N GLU A 538 -7.11 16.69 -38.96
CA GLU A 538 -5.83 17.03 -39.61
C GLU A 538 -5.44 18.50 -39.41
N ALA A 539 -6.43 19.39 -39.32
CA ALA A 539 -6.20 20.79 -38.96
C ALA A 539 -5.72 20.98 -37.51
N CYS A 540 -6.03 20.03 -36.61
CA CYS A 540 -5.51 19.99 -35.24
C CYS A 540 -4.11 19.38 -35.16
N LYS A 541 -3.87 18.26 -35.86
CA LYS A 541 -2.59 17.52 -35.81
C LYS A 541 -1.42 18.29 -36.42
N THR A 542 -1.66 18.97 -37.55
CA THR A 542 -0.61 19.66 -38.31
C THR A 542 0.18 20.68 -37.48
N PRO A 543 -0.46 21.66 -36.79
CA PRO A 543 0.27 22.62 -35.95
C PRO A 543 0.81 21.99 -34.66
N LEU A 544 0.19 20.91 -34.17
CA LEU A 544 0.63 20.21 -32.96
C LEU A 544 1.98 19.52 -33.17
N ASN A 545 2.19 18.92 -34.34
CA ASN A 545 3.38 18.14 -34.68
C ASN A 545 3.84 17.23 -33.52
N ALA A 546 2.95 16.33 -33.11
CA ALA A 546 3.09 15.57 -31.88
C ALA A 546 4.39 14.72 -31.84
N CYS A 547 4.83 14.20 -32.99
CA CYS A 547 6.07 13.42 -33.06
C CYS A 547 7.33 14.25 -32.86
N ALA A 548 7.34 15.53 -33.27
CA ALA A 548 8.43 16.45 -32.97
C ALA A 548 8.41 16.86 -31.49
N LEU A 549 7.24 17.23 -30.98
CA LEU A 549 7.05 17.62 -29.58
C LEU A 549 7.46 16.49 -28.62
N GLY A 550 6.93 15.28 -28.82
CA GLY A 550 7.28 14.13 -28.00
C GLY A 550 8.77 13.75 -28.10
N GLY A 551 9.40 14.02 -29.25
CA GLY A 551 10.83 13.86 -29.42
C GLY A 551 11.62 14.82 -28.51
N GLU A 552 11.28 16.11 -28.53
CA GLU A 552 11.94 17.13 -27.68
C GLU A 552 11.67 16.91 -26.19
N GLU A 553 10.45 16.53 -25.81
CA GLU A 553 10.11 16.21 -24.42
C GLU A 553 10.89 15.00 -23.91
N CYS A 554 11.03 13.93 -24.69
CA CYS A 554 11.80 12.75 -24.29
C CYS A 554 13.32 13.00 -24.19
N LYS A 555 13.82 14.17 -24.60
CA LYS A 555 15.20 14.60 -24.29
C LYS A 555 15.36 15.03 -22.83
N ILE A 556 14.27 15.48 -22.19
CA ILE A 556 14.27 16.08 -20.85
C ILE A 556 13.45 15.29 -19.82
N LEU A 557 12.43 14.54 -20.25
CA LEU A 557 11.61 13.73 -19.36
C LEU A 557 12.48 12.65 -18.70
N SER A 558 12.40 12.57 -17.38
CA SER A 558 13.14 11.57 -16.63
C SER A 558 12.66 10.16 -16.90
N CYS A 559 13.59 9.21 -16.89
CA CYS A 559 13.29 7.78 -16.93
C CYS A 559 12.94 7.31 -15.53
N ILE A 560 11.67 6.95 -15.31
CA ILE A 560 11.18 6.42 -14.04
C ILE A 560 11.33 4.90 -14.07
N ASP A 561 12.56 4.45 -13.80
CA ASP A 561 12.96 3.05 -13.77
C ASP A 561 13.84 2.74 -12.53
N ALA A 562 14.53 1.59 -12.54
CA ALA A 562 15.43 1.18 -11.48
C ALA A 562 16.52 2.25 -11.15
N SER A 563 16.99 3.01 -12.14
CA SER A 563 18.01 4.06 -11.95
C SER A 563 17.50 5.24 -11.11
N LEU A 564 16.20 5.49 -11.14
CA LEU A 564 15.50 6.49 -10.30
C LEU A 564 14.94 5.89 -9.01
N GLY A 565 15.27 4.62 -8.71
CA GLY A 565 14.81 3.93 -7.51
C GLY A 565 13.43 3.28 -7.64
N SER A 566 12.88 3.14 -8.86
CA SER A 566 11.62 2.43 -9.11
C SER A 566 11.81 0.91 -9.17
N LEU A 567 12.32 0.34 -8.09
CA LEU A 567 12.42 -1.11 -7.85
C LEU A 567 12.17 -1.39 -6.36
N SER A 568 11.84 -2.64 -6.02
CA SER A 568 11.90 -3.10 -4.62
C SER A 568 13.33 -3.51 -4.29
N ASP A 569 13.94 -2.90 -3.29
CA ASP A 569 15.34 -3.10 -2.90
C ASP A 569 15.51 -3.73 -1.51
N GLY A 570 14.40 -4.09 -0.86
CA GLY A 570 14.41 -4.80 0.41
C GLY A 570 14.77 -3.90 1.59
N ARG A 571 14.56 -2.58 1.46
CA ARG A 571 14.66 -1.66 2.61
C ARG A 571 13.60 -1.95 3.68
N VAL A 572 12.46 -2.54 3.32
CA VAL A 572 11.52 -3.12 4.29
C VAL A 572 11.43 -4.63 4.02
N GLU A 573 12.09 -5.41 4.86
CA GLU A 573 12.04 -6.87 4.79
C GLU A 573 10.95 -7.40 5.73
N MET A 574 10.07 -8.26 5.22
CA MET A 574 9.03 -8.93 6.01
C MET A 574 9.48 -10.37 6.33
N ILE A 575 9.48 -10.75 7.61
CA ILE A 575 9.83 -12.09 8.09
C ILE A 575 8.55 -12.79 8.56
N GLY A 576 8.41 -14.07 8.23
CA GLY A 576 7.27 -14.89 8.65
C GLY A 576 6.01 -14.72 7.79
N ARG A 577 6.19 -14.37 6.51
CA ARG A 577 5.11 -14.30 5.52
C ARG A 577 4.78 -15.65 4.91
#